data_AF-A0A1T4Z765-F1
#
_entry.id   AF-A0A1T4Z765-F1
#
_cell.length_a   1.000
_cell.length_b   1.000
_cell.length_c   1.000
_cell.angle_alpha   90.00
_cell.angle_beta   90.00
_cell.angle_gamma   90.00
#
_symmetry.space_group_name_H-M   'P 1'
#
loop_
_entity.id
_entity.type
_entity.pdbx_description
1 polymer ?
#
loop_
_entity_poly.entity_id
_entity_poly.type
_entity_poly.pdbx_seq_one_letter_code
_entity_poly.pdbx_strand_id
1 'polypeptide(L)'
;MSDLESLAQSLRAHPNVAEKLRIASAYGPALAVAGNIEIGDDAAAIPDGDGYMLFAAEGMMESFIELDPWFAGYCAVMVNLSDIAAMGGSPSAIVDVLWTHPDSVIATDLWEGMRAASEAYGVPIVGGHTTRFPYERTPLLAAAVLGKAQNLITSFDAAPGHDLLMAVDLRGAYRGEGTVFWNASVGSPPERLRGDLRLLKQLADQKLVTAGKDISNGGVPGTLAMLLATSGCGAIVDLDALPRPPDVDLKHWLLSFPSYGYLLTAKPDNTDAVKALFAQCDIACARIGTISAGHALELEFSSKGERCVFAQVAPAKTARPSKNR
;
A
#
# COMPACT_ATOMS: atom_id res chain seq x y z
N MET A 1 -15.01 -6.17 28.58
CA MET A 1 -14.40 -6.14 27.23
C MET A 1 -12.90 -6.10 27.45
N SER A 2 -12.11 -7.01 26.86
CA SER A 2 -10.65 -6.97 27.03
C SER A 2 -10.06 -5.73 26.37
N ASP A 3 -8.82 -5.38 26.73
CA ASP A 3 -8.10 -4.27 26.09
C ASP A 3 -7.99 -4.49 24.57
N LEU A 4 -7.74 -5.73 24.14
CA LEU A 4 -7.69 -6.12 22.74
C LEU A 4 -9.04 -5.91 22.01
N GLU A 5 -10.16 -6.31 22.61
CA GLU A 5 -11.48 -6.13 21.98
C GLU A 5 -11.84 -4.64 21.88
N SER A 6 -11.50 -3.83 22.89
CA SER A 6 -11.67 -2.36 22.85
C SER A 6 -10.84 -1.72 21.73
N LEU A 7 -9.56 -2.14 21.58
CA LEU A 7 -8.69 -1.72 20.49
C LEU A 7 -9.29 -2.10 19.12
N ALA A 8 -9.69 -3.37 18.97
CA ALA A 8 -10.29 -3.90 17.74
C ALA A 8 -11.59 -3.15 17.37
N GLN A 9 -12.45 -2.84 18.35
CA GLN A 9 -13.64 -2.05 18.13
C GLN A 9 -13.29 -0.63 17.68
N SER A 10 -12.31 0.01 18.32
CA SER A 10 -11.89 1.36 17.95
C SER A 10 -11.27 1.44 16.57
N LEU A 11 -10.48 0.44 16.17
CA LEU A 11 -9.87 0.37 14.84
C LEU A 11 -10.93 0.15 13.76
N ARG A 12 -11.88 -0.78 13.98
CA ARG A 12 -13.02 -0.99 13.07
C ARG A 12 -13.87 0.26 12.86
N ALA A 13 -14.03 1.07 13.91
CA ALA A 13 -14.82 2.30 13.85
C ALA A 13 -14.08 3.44 13.12
N HIS A 14 -12.78 3.32 12.87
CA HIS A 14 -12.02 4.33 12.15
C HIS A 14 -12.46 4.42 10.69
N PRO A 15 -12.80 5.60 10.14
CA PRO A 15 -13.37 5.74 8.80
C PRO A 15 -12.58 5.04 7.69
N ASN A 16 -11.26 5.25 7.64
CA ASN A 16 -10.42 4.63 6.60
C ASN A 16 -10.40 3.10 6.71
N VAL A 17 -10.41 2.54 7.92
CA VAL A 17 -10.41 1.08 8.13
C VAL A 17 -11.77 0.51 7.73
N ALA A 18 -12.86 1.15 8.17
CA ALA A 18 -14.22 0.75 7.83
C ALA A 18 -14.48 0.78 6.32
N GLU A 19 -13.90 1.76 5.62
CA GLU A 19 -13.93 1.87 4.17
C GLU A 19 -13.18 0.71 3.50
N LYS A 20 -11.93 0.44 3.90
CA LYS A 20 -11.14 -0.68 3.34
C LYS A 20 -11.77 -2.06 3.57
N LEU A 21 -12.45 -2.26 4.70
CA LEU A 21 -13.19 -3.50 4.98
C LEU A 21 -14.34 -3.76 3.98
N ARG A 22 -14.78 -2.74 3.23
CA ARG A 22 -15.90 -2.82 2.29
C ARG A 22 -15.53 -2.40 0.86
N ILE A 23 -14.26 -2.06 0.61
CA ILE A 23 -13.80 -1.45 -0.65
C ILE A 23 -14.10 -2.33 -1.88
N ALA A 24 -14.11 -3.65 -1.73
CA ALA A 24 -14.41 -4.58 -2.81
C ALA A 24 -15.80 -4.36 -3.45
N SER A 25 -16.75 -3.83 -2.68
CA SER A 25 -18.08 -3.49 -3.20
C SER A 25 -18.10 -2.23 -4.06
N ALA A 26 -17.13 -1.32 -3.89
CA ALA A 26 -17.10 -0.02 -4.56
C ALA A 26 -16.80 -0.14 -6.06
N TYR A 27 -16.00 -1.13 -6.45
CA TYR A 27 -15.61 -1.37 -7.85
C TYR A 27 -16.36 -2.54 -8.52
N GLY A 28 -17.48 -2.98 -7.95
CA GLY A 28 -18.29 -4.07 -8.52
C GLY A 28 -18.64 -3.92 -10.01
N PRO A 29 -19.04 -2.73 -10.50
CA PRO A 29 -19.30 -2.50 -11.93
C PRO A 29 -18.06 -2.67 -12.82
N ALA A 30 -16.85 -2.40 -12.30
CA ALA A 30 -15.62 -2.51 -13.07
C ALA A 30 -15.32 -3.97 -13.47
N LEU A 31 -15.75 -4.94 -12.66
CA LEU A 31 -15.61 -6.37 -12.95
C LEU A 31 -16.27 -6.78 -14.27
N ALA A 32 -17.37 -6.12 -14.65
CA ALA A 32 -18.09 -6.43 -15.89
C ALA A 32 -17.33 -5.99 -17.15
N VAL A 33 -16.35 -5.10 -17.01
CA VAL A 33 -15.59 -4.51 -18.13
C VAL A 33 -14.08 -4.75 -18.01
N ALA A 34 -13.65 -5.60 -17.06
CA ALA A 34 -12.24 -5.87 -16.76
C ALA A 34 -11.50 -6.68 -17.85
N GLY A 35 -12.25 -7.24 -18.81
CA GLY A 35 -11.70 -8.19 -19.79
C GLY A 35 -11.14 -9.42 -19.07
N ASN A 36 -9.84 -9.68 -19.25
CA ASN A 36 -9.13 -10.80 -18.63
C ASN A 36 -8.20 -10.37 -17.47
N ILE A 37 -8.34 -9.14 -16.97
CA ILE A 37 -7.50 -8.60 -15.90
C ILE A 37 -8.22 -8.75 -14.56
N GLU A 38 -7.55 -9.31 -13.55
CA GLU A 38 -8.08 -9.36 -12.18
C GLU A 38 -8.07 -7.94 -11.56
N ILE A 39 -9.14 -7.57 -10.85
CA ILE A 39 -9.30 -6.27 -10.19
C ILE A 39 -9.23 -6.45 -8.67
N GLY A 40 -8.52 -5.53 -8.00
CA GLY A 40 -8.39 -5.48 -6.54
C GLY A 40 -6.94 -5.44 -6.05
N ASP A 41 -5.98 -5.65 -6.95
CA ASP A 41 -4.54 -5.51 -6.65
C ASP A 41 -4.08 -4.05 -6.61
N ASP A 42 -2.82 -3.80 -6.24
CA ASP A 42 -2.27 -2.43 -6.14
C ASP A 42 -2.08 -1.79 -7.53
N ALA A 43 -1.80 -2.61 -8.55
CA ALA A 43 -1.78 -2.18 -9.94
C ALA A 43 -2.48 -3.21 -10.84
N ALA A 44 -3.03 -2.74 -11.96
CA ALA A 44 -3.45 -3.64 -13.03
C ALA A 44 -2.22 -4.34 -13.62
N ALA A 45 -2.19 -5.67 -13.56
CA ALA A 45 -1.14 -6.48 -14.17
C ALA A 45 -1.57 -6.99 -15.55
N ILE A 46 -1.11 -6.30 -16.60
CA ILE A 46 -1.45 -6.61 -17.99
C ILE A 46 -0.34 -7.48 -18.58
N PRO A 47 -0.62 -8.69 -19.07
CA PRO A 47 0.40 -9.52 -19.71
C PRO A 47 1.10 -8.80 -20.89
N ASP A 48 2.43 -8.76 -20.87
CA ASP A 48 3.28 -8.13 -21.88
C ASP A 48 4.48 -9.03 -22.15
N GLY A 49 4.41 -9.86 -23.20
CA GLY A 49 5.44 -10.84 -23.54
C GLY A 49 5.59 -11.94 -22.48
N ASP A 50 6.79 -12.07 -21.92
CA ASP A 50 7.14 -13.00 -20.84
C ASP A 50 6.93 -12.43 -19.43
N GLY A 51 6.51 -11.16 -19.33
CA GLY A 51 6.23 -10.48 -18.08
C GLY A 51 4.91 -9.71 -18.11
N TYR A 52 4.89 -8.58 -17.40
CA TYR A 52 3.71 -7.77 -17.18
C TYR A 52 4.04 -6.28 -17.31
N MET A 53 3.13 -5.57 -17.97
CA MET A 53 2.99 -4.13 -17.84
C MET A 53 2.10 -3.86 -16.63
N LEU A 54 2.57 -3.03 -15.71
CA LEU A 54 1.86 -2.64 -14.51
C LEU A 54 1.33 -1.21 -14.66
N PHE A 55 0.06 -1.00 -14.32
CA PHE A 55 -0.57 0.31 -14.43
C PHE A 55 -1.43 0.61 -13.20
N ALA A 56 -1.11 1.70 -12.50
CA ALA A 56 -1.81 2.17 -11.30
C ALA A 56 -2.18 3.65 -11.44
N ALA A 57 -3.17 4.08 -10.67
CA ALA A 57 -3.58 5.47 -10.59
C ALA A 57 -4.22 5.79 -9.23
N GLU A 58 -3.88 6.94 -8.67
CA GLU A 58 -4.42 7.40 -7.38
C GLU A 58 -4.75 8.90 -7.40
N GLY A 59 -5.86 9.25 -6.76
CA GLY A 59 -6.31 10.63 -6.55
C GLY A 59 -5.99 11.10 -5.14
N MET A 60 -5.55 12.35 -5.00
CA MET A 60 -5.28 12.97 -3.70
C MET A 60 -6.57 13.57 -3.13
N MET A 61 -6.81 13.35 -1.84
CA MET A 61 -7.96 13.94 -1.15
C MET A 61 -7.85 15.46 -1.12
N GLU A 62 -8.97 16.15 -1.37
CA GLU A 62 -9.04 17.62 -1.33
C GLU A 62 -8.56 18.19 0.02
N SER A 63 -9.01 17.60 1.13
CA SER A 63 -8.56 18.00 2.48
C SER A 63 -7.07 17.81 2.72
N PHE A 64 -6.44 16.84 2.05
CA PHE A 64 -5.00 16.64 2.14
C PHE A 64 -4.23 17.68 1.32
N ILE A 65 -4.74 18.01 0.13
CA ILE A 65 -4.21 19.10 -0.70
C ILE A 65 -4.29 20.43 0.06
N GLU A 66 -5.38 20.72 0.77
CA GLU A 66 -5.51 21.94 1.58
C GLU A 66 -4.56 21.98 2.77
N LEU A 67 -4.37 20.84 3.43
CA LEU A 67 -3.54 20.73 4.63
C LEU A 67 -2.04 20.92 4.33
N ASP A 68 -1.55 20.27 3.29
CA ASP A 68 -0.13 20.30 2.91
C ASP A 68 0.03 20.10 1.38
N PRO A 69 -0.20 21.15 0.57
CA PRO A 69 -0.17 21.07 -0.88
C PRO A 69 1.11 20.44 -1.45
N TRP A 70 2.25 20.87 -0.93
CA TRP A 70 3.55 20.37 -1.37
C TRP A 70 3.68 18.86 -1.09
N PHE A 71 3.30 18.42 0.11
CA PHE A 71 3.37 17.01 0.44
C PHE A 71 2.32 16.17 -0.29
N ALA A 72 1.13 16.71 -0.54
CA ALA A 72 0.13 16.05 -1.38
C ALA A 72 0.66 15.82 -2.80
N GLY A 73 1.37 16.80 -3.37
CA GLY A 73 2.06 16.65 -4.66
C GLY A 73 3.18 15.60 -4.61
N TYR A 74 3.99 15.61 -3.54
CA TYR A 74 5.02 14.59 -3.32
C TYR A 74 4.43 13.18 -3.24
N CYS A 75 3.36 13.03 -2.45
CA CYS A 75 2.65 11.77 -2.25
C CYS A 75 2.02 11.28 -3.55
N ALA A 76 1.42 12.14 -4.38
CA ALA A 76 0.83 11.73 -5.66
C ALA A 76 1.79 10.91 -6.53
N VAL A 77 3.08 11.25 -6.50
CA VAL A 77 4.15 10.45 -7.13
C VAL A 77 4.49 9.23 -6.27
N MET A 78 4.87 9.43 -5.02
CA MET A 78 5.40 8.39 -4.13
C MET A 78 4.47 7.17 -3.98
N VAL A 79 3.17 7.39 -3.78
CA VAL A 79 2.19 6.32 -3.54
C VAL A 79 2.00 5.45 -4.78
N ASN A 80 1.87 6.07 -5.95
CA ASN A 80 1.81 5.38 -7.23
C ASN A 80 3.08 4.53 -7.46
N LEU A 81 4.26 5.06 -7.14
CA LEU A 81 5.50 4.28 -7.22
C LEU A 81 5.50 3.07 -6.28
N SER A 82 4.91 3.22 -5.08
CA SER A 82 4.72 2.14 -4.12
C SER A 82 3.82 1.04 -4.66
N ASP A 83 2.72 1.37 -5.33
CA ASP A 83 1.81 0.38 -5.95
C ASP A 83 2.54 -0.53 -6.95
N ILE A 84 3.36 0.08 -7.81
CA ILE A 84 4.16 -0.68 -8.79
C ILE A 84 5.20 -1.55 -8.10
N ALA A 85 5.85 -1.03 -7.05
CA ALA A 85 6.84 -1.78 -6.29
C ALA A 85 6.19 -2.94 -5.53
N ALA A 86 5.03 -2.74 -4.90
CA ALA A 86 4.28 -3.76 -4.17
C ALA A 86 3.97 -4.98 -5.04
N MET A 87 3.77 -4.77 -6.34
CA MET A 87 3.55 -5.79 -7.36
C MET A 87 4.84 -6.48 -7.85
N GLY A 88 6.00 -6.14 -7.31
CA GLY A 88 7.31 -6.64 -7.76
C GLY A 88 7.87 -5.89 -8.99
N GLY A 89 7.30 -4.73 -9.32
CA GLY A 89 7.62 -3.98 -10.52
C GLY A 89 8.71 -2.93 -10.37
N SER A 90 9.16 -2.43 -11.52
CA SER A 90 9.93 -1.20 -11.62
C SER A 90 9.09 -0.10 -12.29
N PRO A 91 8.80 1.01 -11.61
CA PRO A 91 8.11 2.15 -12.21
C PRO A 91 9.00 2.86 -13.22
N SER A 92 8.40 3.44 -14.25
CA SER A 92 9.11 3.96 -15.43
C SER A 92 8.64 5.32 -15.91
N ALA A 93 7.36 5.66 -15.73
CA ALA A 93 6.78 6.91 -16.20
C ALA A 93 5.52 7.25 -15.42
N ILE A 94 5.33 8.54 -15.13
CA ILE A 94 4.12 9.07 -14.47
C ILE A 94 3.42 10.05 -15.40
N VAL A 95 2.10 10.08 -15.34
CA VAL A 95 1.29 11.17 -15.88
C VAL A 95 0.38 11.75 -14.79
N ASP A 96 0.16 13.06 -14.80
CA ASP A 96 -0.74 13.74 -13.87
C ASP A 96 -2.08 14.14 -14.51
N VAL A 97 -3.10 14.30 -13.66
CA VAL A 97 -4.34 15.00 -13.99
C VAL A 97 -4.55 16.08 -12.94
N LEU A 98 -4.33 17.32 -13.33
CA LEU A 98 -4.45 18.49 -12.46
C LEU A 98 -5.63 19.35 -12.87
N TRP A 99 -6.60 19.51 -11.98
CA TRP A 99 -7.59 20.56 -12.07
C TRP A 99 -7.18 21.74 -11.19
N THR A 100 -7.11 22.95 -11.75
CA THR A 100 -6.68 24.15 -11.01
C THR A 100 -7.40 25.42 -11.48
N HIS A 101 -7.10 26.58 -10.91
CA HIS A 101 -7.55 27.90 -11.36
C HIS A 101 -6.32 28.77 -11.74
N PRO A 102 -6.49 29.86 -12.50
CA PRO A 102 -5.39 30.78 -12.80
C PRO A 102 -4.68 31.27 -11.52
N ASP A 103 -3.36 31.34 -11.55
CA ASP A 103 -2.52 31.88 -10.46
C ASP A 103 -2.63 31.15 -9.10
N SER A 104 -3.13 29.91 -9.09
CA SER A 104 -3.22 29.09 -7.89
C SER A 104 -1.85 28.78 -7.27
N VAL A 105 -1.57 29.34 -6.10
CA VAL A 105 -0.36 29.03 -5.30
C VAL A 105 -0.34 27.55 -4.88
N ILE A 106 -1.49 26.98 -4.49
CA ILE A 106 -1.61 25.56 -4.14
C ILE A 106 -1.16 24.67 -5.31
N ALA A 107 -1.51 25.02 -6.56
CA ALA A 107 -1.07 24.27 -7.73
C ALA A 107 0.44 24.37 -7.96
N THR A 108 1.06 25.51 -7.66
CA THR A 108 2.53 25.66 -7.68
C THR A 108 3.16 24.72 -6.66
N ASP A 109 2.68 24.72 -5.42
CA ASP A 109 3.20 23.85 -4.36
C ASP A 109 3.04 22.36 -4.71
N LEU A 110 1.88 21.97 -5.26
CA LEU A 110 1.64 20.61 -5.75
C LEU A 110 2.68 20.19 -6.80
N TRP A 111 2.98 21.07 -7.77
CA TRP A 111 3.99 20.81 -8.79
C TRP A 111 5.40 20.73 -8.20
N GLU A 112 5.74 21.58 -7.24
CA GLU A 112 7.03 21.52 -6.55
C GLU A 112 7.20 20.20 -5.77
N GLY A 113 6.15 19.72 -5.13
CA GLY A 113 6.10 18.42 -4.47
C GLY A 113 6.29 17.26 -5.45
N MET A 114 5.51 17.24 -6.52
CA MET A 114 5.61 16.24 -7.59
C MET A 114 7.01 16.20 -8.22
N ARG A 115 7.60 17.38 -8.50
CA ARG A 115 8.96 17.50 -9.00
C ARG A 115 9.98 16.91 -8.03
N ALA A 116 9.89 17.26 -6.74
CA ALA A 116 10.80 16.76 -5.73
C ALA A 116 10.75 15.23 -5.59
N ALA A 117 9.56 14.63 -5.62
CA ALA A 117 9.40 13.18 -5.60
C ALA A 117 9.94 12.52 -6.88
N SER A 118 9.64 13.08 -8.05
CA SER A 118 10.15 12.59 -9.34
C SER A 118 11.68 12.58 -9.37
N GLU A 119 12.33 13.64 -8.90
CA GLU A 119 13.79 13.73 -8.78
C GLU A 119 14.35 12.73 -7.77
N ALA A 120 13.74 12.61 -6.59
CA ALA A 120 14.18 11.70 -5.53
C ALA A 120 14.12 10.24 -5.98
N TYR A 121 12.98 9.80 -6.52
CA TYR A 121 12.79 8.42 -6.96
C TYR A 121 13.35 8.15 -8.37
N GLY A 122 13.69 9.18 -9.13
CA GLY A 122 14.26 9.03 -10.48
C GLY A 122 13.26 8.51 -11.51
N VAL A 123 11.97 8.75 -11.31
CA VAL A 123 10.91 8.37 -12.25
C VAL A 123 10.28 9.64 -12.84
N PRO A 124 10.38 9.86 -14.16
CA PRO A 124 9.94 11.11 -14.77
C PRO A 124 8.41 11.22 -14.85
N ILE A 125 7.92 12.45 -14.70
CA ILE A 125 6.56 12.83 -15.12
C ILE A 125 6.64 13.17 -16.61
N VAL A 126 6.03 12.33 -17.45
CA VAL A 126 6.23 12.36 -18.91
C VAL A 126 5.06 12.98 -19.68
N GLY A 127 4.02 13.42 -18.97
CA GLY A 127 2.84 14.03 -19.55
C GLY A 127 1.73 14.14 -18.52
N GLY A 128 0.54 14.48 -19.00
CA GLY A 128 -0.62 14.66 -18.14
C GLY A 128 -1.67 15.54 -18.78
N HIS A 129 -2.65 15.96 -18.00
CA HIS A 129 -3.67 16.88 -18.43
C HIS A 129 -3.99 17.92 -17.36
N THR A 130 -3.86 19.20 -17.72
CA THR A 130 -4.28 20.30 -16.85
C THR A 130 -5.58 20.92 -17.34
N THR A 131 -6.60 20.91 -16.49
CA THR A 131 -7.86 21.60 -16.73
C THR A 131 -8.00 22.80 -15.80
N ARG A 132 -8.55 23.91 -16.30
CA ARG A 132 -8.77 25.12 -15.51
C ARG A 132 -10.25 25.36 -15.19
N PHE A 133 -10.56 25.61 -13.93
CA PHE A 133 -11.83 26.21 -13.53
C PHE A 133 -11.77 27.73 -13.73
N PRO A 134 -12.92 28.39 -13.98
CA PRO A 134 -12.97 29.84 -14.15
C PRO A 134 -13.03 30.63 -12.82
N TYR A 135 -13.05 29.95 -11.67
CA TYR A 135 -13.16 30.54 -10.34
C TYR A 135 -12.19 29.88 -9.36
N GLU A 136 -11.85 30.60 -8.28
CA GLU A 136 -10.98 30.10 -7.21
C GLU A 136 -11.64 28.93 -6.47
N ARG A 137 -10.89 27.83 -6.37
CA ARG A 137 -11.20 26.65 -5.55
C ARG A 137 -9.95 25.81 -5.34
N THR A 138 -10.00 24.92 -4.37
CA THR A 138 -8.94 23.94 -4.13
C THR A 138 -8.70 23.12 -5.41
N PRO A 139 -7.43 23.03 -5.88
CA PRO A 139 -7.04 22.14 -6.97
C PRO A 139 -7.36 20.67 -6.66
N LEU A 140 -7.61 19.88 -7.70
CA LEU A 140 -7.72 18.43 -7.59
C LEU A 140 -6.54 17.80 -8.33
N LEU A 141 -5.93 16.79 -7.73
CA LEU A 141 -4.79 16.10 -8.30
C LEU A 141 -5.04 14.59 -8.31
N ALA A 142 -4.77 13.97 -9.45
CA ALA A 142 -4.55 12.54 -9.56
C ALA A 142 -3.27 12.29 -10.36
N ALA A 143 -2.65 11.14 -10.14
CA ALA A 143 -1.52 10.67 -10.92
C ALA A 143 -1.71 9.22 -11.32
N ALA A 144 -1.10 8.83 -12.42
CA ALA A 144 -1.04 7.45 -12.88
C ALA A 144 0.40 7.09 -13.23
N VAL A 145 0.76 5.83 -13.02
CA VAL A 145 2.13 5.34 -13.22
C VAL A 145 2.15 4.07 -14.04
N LEU A 146 3.15 3.99 -14.91
CA LEU A 146 3.48 2.80 -15.69
C LEU A 146 4.73 2.13 -15.12
N GLY A 147 4.69 0.82 -14.98
CA GLY A 147 5.84 -0.01 -14.62
C GLY A 147 5.89 -1.32 -15.38
N LYS A 148 6.96 -2.10 -15.12
CA LYS A 148 7.12 -3.45 -15.65
C LYS A 148 7.56 -4.42 -14.57
N ALA A 149 7.09 -5.65 -14.64
CA ALA A 149 7.48 -6.75 -13.78
C ALA A 149 7.71 -8.03 -14.59
N GLN A 150 8.70 -8.83 -14.20
CA GLN A 150 8.89 -10.17 -14.76
C GLN A 150 8.06 -11.20 -13.99
N ASN A 151 8.07 -11.08 -12.67
CA ASN A 151 7.31 -11.91 -11.74
C ASN A 151 6.46 -10.98 -10.86
N LEU A 152 5.24 -11.40 -10.54
CA LEU A 152 4.34 -10.59 -9.72
C LEU A 152 4.43 -10.98 -8.25
N ILE A 153 4.28 -9.98 -7.40
CA ILE A 153 3.85 -10.13 -6.01
C ILE A 153 2.38 -9.73 -5.98
N THR A 154 1.50 -10.64 -6.37
CA THR A 154 0.06 -10.35 -6.48
C THR A 154 -0.65 -10.59 -5.16
N SER A 155 -1.66 -9.77 -4.81
CA SER A 155 -2.49 -10.01 -3.62
C SER A 155 -3.41 -11.24 -3.75
N PHE A 156 -3.60 -11.80 -4.94
CA PHE A 156 -4.50 -12.93 -5.19
C PHE A 156 -3.96 -14.30 -4.72
N ASP A 157 -2.66 -14.39 -4.42
CA ASP A 157 -1.94 -15.66 -4.21
C ASP A 157 -1.55 -15.94 -2.75
N ALA A 158 -2.07 -15.17 -1.78
CA ALA A 158 -1.89 -15.51 -0.38
C ALA A 158 -2.54 -16.86 -0.08
N ALA A 159 -1.89 -17.70 0.73
CA ALA A 159 -2.34 -19.07 0.96
C ALA A 159 -2.22 -19.47 2.44
N PRO A 160 -3.16 -20.29 2.97
CA PRO A 160 -3.12 -20.75 4.35
C PRO A 160 -1.81 -21.49 4.68
N GLY A 161 -1.28 -21.23 5.89
CA GLY A 161 -0.02 -21.78 6.38
C GLY A 161 1.22 -20.99 5.96
N HIS A 162 1.08 -19.97 5.11
CA HIS A 162 2.15 -19.02 4.83
C HIS A 162 2.29 -18.02 5.98
N ASP A 163 3.53 -17.57 6.22
CA ASP A 163 3.82 -16.52 7.17
C ASP A 163 3.34 -15.17 6.65
N LEU A 164 2.81 -14.34 7.55
CA LEU A 164 2.51 -12.93 7.29
C LEU A 164 3.68 -12.09 7.80
N LEU A 165 4.25 -11.29 6.92
CA LEU A 165 5.38 -10.40 7.19
C LEU A 165 4.94 -8.94 7.04
N MET A 166 5.49 -8.07 7.87
CA MET A 166 5.42 -6.62 7.71
C MET A 166 6.83 -6.09 7.48
N ALA A 167 7.03 -5.42 6.35
CA ALA A 167 8.24 -4.65 6.06
C ALA A 167 7.92 -3.15 6.13
N VAL A 168 8.72 -2.35 6.83
CA VAL A 168 8.47 -0.92 7.02
C VAL A 168 9.76 -0.15 7.28
N ASP A 169 9.88 1.06 6.74
CA ASP A 169 11.00 1.94 7.03
C ASP A 169 10.77 2.72 8.34
N LEU A 170 11.42 2.28 9.42
CA LEU A 170 11.32 2.91 10.75
C LEU A 170 12.26 4.12 10.94
N ARG A 171 13.02 4.52 9.92
CA ARG A 171 13.93 5.69 9.98
C ARG A 171 13.19 7.03 9.85
N GLY A 172 11.88 6.97 9.61
CA GLY A 172 11.02 8.14 9.40
C GLY A 172 10.53 8.81 10.68
N ALA A 173 9.60 9.74 10.50
CA ALA A 173 8.85 10.40 11.56
C ALA A 173 7.48 10.84 11.04
N TYR A 174 6.55 11.19 11.94
CA TYR A 174 5.27 11.75 11.51
C TYR A 174 5.43 13.13 10.88
N ARG A 175 4.77 13.34 9.73
CA ARG A 175 4.70 14.65 9.08
C ARG A 175 3.42 15.38 9.47
N GLY A 176 3.56 16.31 10.40
CA GLY A 176 2.45 17.09 10.94
C GLY A 176 1.87 16.48 12.21
N GLU A 177 1.51 17.33 13.16
CA GLU A 177 0.98 16.92 14.46
C GLU A 177 -0.37 16.21 14.32
N GLY A 178 -0.51 15.05 14.95
CA GLY A 178 -1.75 14.26 14.93
C GLY A 178 -2.08 13.61 13.59
N THR A 179 -1.22 13.71 12.59
CA THR A 179 -1.39 13.02 11.30
C THR A 179 -1.04 11.54 11.42
N VAL A 180 -1.42 10.76 10.40
CA VAL A 180 -1.07 9.34 10.28
C VAL A 180 0.10 9.11 9.33
N PHE A 181 0.69 10.17 8.75
CA PHE A 181 1.71 10.05 7.71
C PHE A 181 3.09 9.80 8.30
N TRP A 182 3.54 8.55 8.26
CA TRP A 182 4.89 8.18 8.66
C TRP A 182 5.84 8.38 7.49
N ASN A 183 6.59 9.48 7.50
CA ASN A 183 7.45 9.89 6.41
C ASN A 183 8.91 9.49 6.67
N ALA A 184 9.39 8.52 5.92
CA ALA A 184 10.80 8.14 5.81
C ALA A 184 11.40 8.53 4.44
N SER A 185 10.66 9.26 3.61
CA SER A 185 11.01 9.54 2.22
C SER A 185 11.55 10.96 2.01
N VAL A 186 10.77 11.99 2.38
CA VAL A 186 11.19 13.39 2.15
C VAL A 186 12.49 13.68 2.93
N GLY A 187 13.50 14.17 2.20
CA GLY A 187 14.82 14.48 2.75
C GLY A 187 15.80 13.29 2.79
N SER A 188 15.34 12.08 2.47
CA SER A 188 16.22 10.91 2.36
C SER A 188 17.06 10.96 1.07
N PRO A 189 18.27 10.39 1.08
CA PRO A 189 19.11 10.36 -0.12
C PRO A 189 18.44 9.59 -1.29
N PRO A 190 18.42 10.13 -2.53
CA PRO A 190 17.78 9.51 -3.68
C PRO A 190 18.21 8.06 -3.95
N GLU A 191 19.50 7.76 -3.81
CA GLU A 191 20.03 6.41 -4.01
C GLU A 191 19.49 5.40 -3.00
N ARG A 192 19.19 5.84 -1.77
CA ARG A 192 18.57 5.03 -0.73
C ARG A 192 17.14 4.70 -1.12
N LEU A 193 16.33 5.71 -1.42
CA LEU A 193 14.92 5.52 -1.82
C LEU A 193 14.78 4.58 -3.02
N ARG A 194 15.65 4.76 -4.03
CA ARG A 194 15.67 3.92 -5.22
C ARG A 194 16.17 2.50 -4.91
N GLY A 195 17.11 2.35 -3.97
CA GLY A 195 17.60 1.06 -3.51
C GLY A 195 16.53 0.27 -2.77
N ASP A 196 15.89 0.92 -1.81
CA ASP A 196 14.81 0.37 -0.99
C ASP A 196 13.65 -0.11 -1.89
N LEU A 197 13.18 0.73 -2.83
CA LEU A 197 12.08 0.37 -3.74
C LEU A 197 12.39 -0.87 -4.61
N ARG A 198 13.66 -1.09 -4.97
CA ARG A 198 14.08 -2.26 -5.77
C ARG A 198 14.01 -3.59 -5.01
N LEU A 199 13.93 -3.56 -3.68
CA LEU A 199 13.86 -4.79 -2.88
C LEU A 199 12.64 -5.64 -3.23
N LEU A 200 11.50 -5.02 -3.50
CA LEU A 200 10.28 -5.75 -3.83
C LEU A 200 10.42 -6.49 -5.17
N LYS A 201 11.02 -5.84 -6.18
CA LYS A 201 11.38 -6.52 -7.43
C LYS A 201 12.34 -7.69 -7.21
N GLN A 202 13.35 -7.50 -6.36
CA GLN A 202 14.29 -8.57 -6.03
C GLN A 202 13.58 -9.76 -5.36
N LEU A 203 12.65 -9.51 -4.44
CA LEU A 203 11.83 -10.55 -3.80
C LEU A 203 10.97 -11.31 -4.82
N ALA A 204 10.38 -10.59 -5.77
CA ALA A 204 9.56 -11.15 -6.84
C ALA A 204 10.39 -12.06 -7.76
N ASP A 205 11.53 -11.56 -8.25
CA ASP A 205 12.40 -12.28 -9.17
C ASP A 205 13.03 -13.53 -8.55
N GLN A 206 13.34 -13.47 -7.25
CA GLN A 206 13.83 -14.61 -6.48
C GLN A 206 12.71 -15.53 -5.98
N LYS A 207 11.44 -15.17 -6.20
CA LYS A 207 10.24 -15.91 -5.77
C LYS A 207 10.23 -16.22 -4.27
N LEU A 208 10.71 -15.25 -3.47
CA LEU A 208 10.82 -15.41 -2.02
C LEU A 208 9.48 -15.18 -1.31
N VAL A 209 8.63 -14.31 -1.85
CA VAL A 209 7.28 -14.01 -1.36
C VAL A 209 6.23 -14.60 -2.29
N THR A 210 5.05 -14.85 -1.75
CA THR A 210 3.92 -15.47 -2.48
C THR A 210 2.82 -14.48 -2.81
N ALA A 211 2.65 -13.44 -1.99
CA ALA A 211 1.67 -12.37 -2.21
C ALA A 211 2.09 -11.13 -1.44
N GLY A 212 1.50 -9.99 -1.76
CA GLY A 212 1.80 -8.75 -1.06
C GLY A 212 0.78 -7.67 -1.29
N LYS A 213 0.89 -6.61 -0.48
CA LYS A 213 0.15 -5.36 -0.64
C LYS A 213 0.88 -4.19 0.03
N ASP A 214 0.82 -3.01 -0.55
CA ASP A 214 1.31 -1.78 0.08
C ASP A 214 0.41 -1.37 1.27
N ILE A 215 1.00 -0.79 2.32
CA ILE A 215 0.22 -0.31 3.47
C ILE A 215 -0.32 1.08 3.13
N SER A 216 -1.64 1.18 2.89
CA SER A 216 -2.33 2.42 2.50
C SER A 216 -2.96 3.17 3.69
N ASN A 217 -3.82 4.15 3.41
CA ASN A 217 -4.51 4.98 4.41
C ASN A 217 -5.43 4.22 5.40
N GLY A 218 -5.74 2.94 5.13
CA GLY A 218 -6.42 2.03 6.05
C GLY A 218 -5.49 1.42 7.11
N GLY A 219 -4.20 1.76 7.07
CA GLY A 219 -3.16 1.20 7.92
C GLY A 219 -3.02 -0.31 7.74
N VAL A 220 -2.38 -0.96 8.71
CA VAL A 220 -2.17 -2.41 8.71
C VAL A 220 -3.49 -3.21 8.63
N PRO A 221 -4.51 -2.97 9.47
CA PRO A 221 -5.70 -3.81 9.47
C PRO A 221 -6.58 -3.61 8.23
N GLY A 222 -6.69 -2.39 7.73
CA GLY A 222 -7.45 -2.10 6.50
C GLY A 222 -6.80 -2.71 5.27
N THR A 223 -5.48 -2.53 5.14
CA THR A 223 -4.70 -3.13 4.04
C THR A 223 -4.74 -4.65 4.07
N LEU A 224 -4.55 -5.25 5.25
CA LEU A 224 -4.60 -6.71 5.39
C LEU A 224 -5.97 -7.25 4.99
N ALA A 225 -7.06 -6.57 5.36
CA ALA A 225 -8.39 -6.96 4.91
C ALA A 225 -8.53 -6.94 3.37
N MET A 226 -7.88 -6.01 2.67
CA MET A 226 -7.88 -5.99 1.20
C MET A 226 -7.13 -7.20 0.62
N LEU A 227 -5.94 -7.51 1.15
CA LEU A 227 -5.15 -8.68 0.75
C LEU A 227 -5.92 -10.00 1.00
N LEU A 228 -6.61 -10.11 2.13
CA LEU A 228 -7.41 -11.28 2.47
C LEU A 228 -8.66 -11.40 1.59
N ALA A 229 -9.28 -10.28 1.23
CA ALA A 229 -10.44 -10.28 0.34
C ALA A 229 -10.08 -10.79 -1.06
N THR A 230 -8.94 -10.36 -1.63
CA THR A 230 -8.52 -10.79 -2.98
C THR A 230 -8.08 -12.26 -3.02
N SER A 231 -7.36 -12.72 -2.00
CA SER A 231 -6.92 -14.12 -1.88
C SER A 231 -7.98 -15.10 -1.37
N GLY A 232 -9.07 -14.60 -0.76
CA GLY A 232 -10.12 -15.43 -0.18
C GLY A 232 -9.69 -16.20 1.07
N CYS A 233 -8.73 -15.66 1.83
CA CYS A 233 -8.16 -16.28 3.03
C CYS A 233 -8.49 -15.50 4.32
N GLY A 234 -8.10 -16.06 5.46
CA GLY A 234 -8.07 -15.39 6.77
C GLY A 234 -6.63 -15.10 7.21
N ALA A 235 -6.47 -14.43 8.34
CA ALA A 235 -5.16 -14.31 8.99
C ALA A 235 -5.30 -14.17 10.49
N ILE A 236 -4.21 -14.52 11.18
CA ILE A 236 -3.99 -14.25 12.60
C ILE A 236 -2.79 -13.32 12.68
N VAL A 237 -2.97 -12.17 13.32
CA VAL A 237 -1.95 -11.13 13.48
C VAL A 237 -1.58 -10.99 14.95
N ASP A 238 -0.30 -11.21 15.25
CA ASP A 238 0.27 -10.95 16.57
C ASP A 238 0.73 -9.49 16.66
N LEU A 239 0.02 -8.71 17.48
CA LEU A 239 0.29 -7.29 17.68
C LEU A 239 1.60 -7.05 18.44
N ASP A 240 2.10 -8.03 19.21
CA ASP A 240 3.38 -7.94 19.91
C ASP A 240 4.58 -7.99 18.95
N ALA A 241 4.39 -8.58 17.76
CA ALA A 241 5.44 -8.81 16.77
C ALA A 241 5.59 -7.67 15.75
N LEU A 242 4.71 -6.66 15.79
CA LEU A 242 4.74 -5.55 14.83
C LEU A 242 6.03 -4.72 14.97
N PRO A 243 6.78 -4.49 13.87
CA PRO A 243 7.85 -3.50 13.88
C PRO A 243 7.21 -2.13 14.08
N ARG A 244 7.54 -1.46 15.18
CA ARG A 244 6.93 -0.19 15.61
C ARG A 244 7.97 0.74 16.24
N PRO A 245 7.95 2.06 15.97
CA PRO A 245 8.77 3.00 16.71
C PRO A 245 8.44 2.96 18.22
N PRO A 246 9.43 2.95 19.12
CA PRO A 246 9.20 2.68 20.55
C PRO A 246 8.18 3.63 21.19
N ASP A 247 8.23 4.91 20.83
CA ASP A 247 7.45 5.99 21.45
C ASP A 247 6.08 6.26 20.79
N VAL A 248 5.67 5.43 19.83
CA VAL A 248 4.41 5.62 19.10
C VAL A 248 3.34 4.67 19.65
N ASP A 249 2.20 5.21 20.09
CA ASP A 249 1.06 4.40 20.54
C ASP A 249 0.65 3.35 19.48
N LEU A 250 0.31 2.13 19.93
CA LEU A 250 0.01 1.00 19.05
C LEU A 250 -1.20 1.27 18.15
N LYS A 251 -2.27 1.88 18.67
CA LYS A 251 -3.46 2.18 17.86
C LYS A 251 -3.10 3.18 16.77
N HIS A 252 -2.33 4.21 17.12
CA HIS A 252 -1.88 5.21 16.17
C HIS A 252 -0.97 4.58 15.08
N TRP A 253 -0.05 3.69 15.47
CA TRP A 253 0.80 2.95 14.53
C TRP A 253 -0.01 2.05 13.58
N LEU A 254 -1.00 1.32 14.10
CA LEU A 254 -1.87 0.47 13.28
C LEU A 254 -2.67 1.25 12.23
N LEU A 255 -2.92 2.54 12.47
CA LEU A 255 -3.62 3.45 11.56
C LEU A 255 -2.67 4.26 10.67
N SER A 256 -1.36 4.08 10.82
CA SER A 256 -0.36 4.87 10.11
C SER A 256 -0.27 4.51 8.64
N PHE A 257 0.00 5.53 7.83
CA PHE A 257 0.32 5.42 6.42
C PHE A 257 1.82 5.69 6.22
N PRO A 258 2.66 4.63 6.12
CA PRO A 258 4.09 4.78 5.93
C PRO A 258 4.45 5.09 4.47
N SER A 259 5.43 5.95 4.26
CA SER A 259 6.00 6.21 2.93
C SER A 259 6.68 4.99 2.30
N TYR A 260 6.98 3.98 3.11
CA TYR A 260 7.48 2.67 2.69
C TYR A 260 6.99 1.62 3.70
N GLY A 261 5.98 0.85 3.32
CA GLY A 261 5.43 -0.22 4.14
C GLY A 261 4.66 -1.23 3.32
N TYR A 262 4.88 -2.51 3.58
CA TYR A 262 4.30 -3.62 2.83
C TYR A 262 3.88 -4.75 3.77
N LEU A 263 2.73 -5.34 3.48
CA LEU A 263 2.33 -6.64 4.01
C LEU A 263 2.67 -7.68 2.96
N LEU A 264 3.47 -8.68 3.33
CA LEU A 264 3.95 -9.71 2.44
C LEU A 264 3.60 -11.08 3.01
N THR A 265 3.37 -12.06 2.14
CA THR A 265 3.22 -13.46 2.54
C THR A 265 4.37 -14.26 1.99
N ALA A 266 4.87 -15.23 2.76
CA ALA A 266 5.95 -16.11 2.32
C ALA A 266 5.74 -17.52 2.85
N LYS A 267 6.27 -18.51 2.14
CA LYS A 267 6.44 -19.84 2.73
C LYS A 267 7.35 -19.73 3.95
N PRO A 268 7.10 -20.48 5.05
CA PRO A 268 7.91 -20.38 6.26
C PRO A 268 9.42 -20.53 6.02
N ASP A 269 9.81 -21.42 5.09
CA ASP A 269 11.23 -21.65 4.73
C ASP A 269 11.91 -20.42 4.08
N ASN A 270 11.14 -19.46 3.56
CA ASN A 270 11.65 -18.25 2.94
C ASN A 270 11.70 -17.05 3.92
N THR A 271 11.03 -17.14 5.07
CA THR A 271 10.83 -15.99 5.99
C THR A 271 12.13 -15.31 6.39
N ASP A 272 13.15 -16.08 6.78
CA ASP A 272 14.43 -15.49 7.19
C ASP A 272 15.22 -14.90 6.03
N ALA A 273 15.10 -15.45 4.81
CA ALA A 273 15.71 -14.87 3.62
C ALA A 273 15.08 -13.51 3.27
N VAL A 274 13.74 -13.40 3.36
CA VAL A 274 13.04 -12.13 3.15
C VAL A 274 13.49 -11.08 4.18
N LYS A 275 13.51 -11.45 5.47
CA LYS A 275 13.95 -10.55 6.55
C LYS A 275 15.40 -10.10 6.37
N ALA A 276 16.29 -11.02 5.97
CA ALA A 276 17.70 -10.70 5.73
C ALA A 276 17.89 -9.69 4.59
N LEU A 277 17.08 -9.76 3.53
CA LEU A 277 17.14 -8.78 2.43
C LEU A 277 16.75 -7.37 2.88
N PHE A 278 15.67 -7.21 3.66
CA PHE A 278 15.31 -5.90 4.20
C PHE A 278 16.34 -5.38 5.20
N ALA A 279 16.89 -6.26 6.04
CA ALA A 279 17.91 -5.88 7.03
C ALA A 279 19.19 -5.32 6.39
N GLN A 280 19.57 -5.77 5.19
CA GLN A 280 20.72 -5.21 4.45
C GLN A 280 20.55 -3.72 4.09
N CYS A 281 19.31 -3.24 4.03
CA CYS A 281 18.96 -1.86 3.73
C CYS A 281 18.47 -1.09 4.97
N ASP A 282 18.64 -1.65 6.16
CA ASP A 282 18.14 -1.08 7.43
C ASP A 282 16.62 -0.81 7.40
N ILE A 283 15.88 -1.72 6.75
CA ILE A 283 14.41 -1.73 6.74
C ILE A 283 13.96 -2.82 7.71
N ALA A 284 13.04 -2.47 8.61
CA ALA A 284 12.49 -3.43 9.55
C ALA A 284 11.60 -4.42 8.81
N CYS A 285 11.83 -5.72 9.00
CA CYS A 285 10.94 -6.77 8.52
C CYS A 285 10.74 -7.82 9.62
N ALA A 286 9.49 -8.07 9.98
CA ALA A 286 9.14 -9.04 11.00
C ALA A 286 8.04 -9.98 10.52
N ARG A 287 8.05 -11.20 11.03
CA ARG A 287 6.90 -12.11 10.96
C ARG A 287 5.89 -11.69 12.00
N ILE A 288 4.74 -11.21 11.55
CA ILE A 288 3.69 -10.63 12.39
C ILE A 288 2.47 -11.54 12.50
N GLY A 289 2.50 -12.73 11.90
CA GLY A 289 1.33 -13.60 11.89
C GLY A 289 1.42 -14.74 10.91
N THR A 290 0.26 -15.35 10.62
CA THR A 290 0.11 -16.45 9.67
C THR A 290 -1.20 -16.31 8.91
N ILE A 291 -1.18 -16.63 7.62
CA ILE A 291 -2.39 -16.73 6.80
C ILE A 291 -3.14 -18.01 7.20
N SER A 292 -4.43 -17.87 7.47
CA SER A 292 -5.30 -18.96 7.91
C SER A 292 -6.34 -19.32 6.84
N ALA A 293 -6.90 -20.52 6.95
CA ALA A 293 -8.06 -20.90 6.15
C ALA A 293 -9.31 -20.15 6.63
N GLY A 294 -10.31 -20.02 5.75
CA GLY A 294 -11.53 -19.27 6.04
C GLY A 294 -11.38 -17.79 5.71
N HIS A 295 -12.15 -16.95 6.41
CA HIS A 295 -12.33 -15.53 6.06
C HIS A 295 -12.22 -14.61 7.28
N ALA A 296 -11.75 -15.13 8.42
CA ALA A 296 -11.60 -14.35 9.63
C ALA A 296 -10.23 -13.64 9.63
N LEU A 297 -10.25 -12.33 9.85
CA LEU A 297 -9.09 -11.58 10.30
C LEU A 297 -9.13 -11.51 11.82
N GLU A 298 -8.14 -12.07 12.47
CA GLU A 298 -8.01 -12.15 13.93
C GLU A 298 -6.77 -11.38 14.39
N LEU A 299 -6.91 -10.71 15.53
CA LEU A 299 -5.81 -10.04 16.22
C LEU A 299 -5.53 -10.77 17.52
N GLU A 300 -4.27 -10.84 17.91
CA GLU A 300 -3.85 -11.40 19.19
C GLU A 300 -2.73 -10.59 19.84
N PHE A 301 -2.62 -10.73 21.16
CA PHE A 301 -1.42 -10.41 21.92
C PHE A 301 -0.88 -11.73 22.48
N SER A 302 0.11 -12.32 21.81
CA SER A 302 0.73 -13.57 22.26
C SER A 302 1.25 -13.48 23.69
N SER A 303 1.79 -12.33 24.08
CA SER A 303 2.29 -12.07 25.43
C SER A 303 1.21 -12.13 26.52
N LYS A 304 -0.06 -11.90 26.16
CA LYS A 304 -1.21 -11.89 27.07
C LYS A 304 -2.11 -13.12 26.90
N GLY A 305 -1.89 -13.94 25.87
CA GLY A 305 -2.80 -15.04 25.51
C GLY A 305 -4.19 -14.54 25.12
N GLU A 306 -4.31 -13.30 24.65
CA GLU A 306 -5.58 -12.70 24.21
C GLU A 306 -5.72 -12.80 22.70
N ARG A 307 -6.93 -13.13 22.23
CA ARG A 307 -7.25 -13.16 20.79
C ARG A 307 -8.70 -12.75 20.56
N CYS A 308 -8.95 -11.99 19.50
CA CYS A 308 -10.29 -11.62 19.07
C CYS A 308 -10.44 -11.66 17.56
N VAL A 309 -11.67 -11.91 17.10
CA VAL A 309 -12.04 -11.74 15.69
C VAL A 309 -12.19 -10.25 15.42
N PHE A 310 -11.30 -9.70 14.59
CA PHE A 310 -11.38 -8.31 14.17
C PHE A 310 -12.42 -8.10 13.08
N ALA A 311 -12.42 -8.93 12.04
CA ALA A 311 -13.40 -8.82 10.96
C ALA A 311 -13.67 -10.16 10.27
N GLN A 312 -14.87 -10.29 9.69
CA GLN A 312 -15.15 -11.28 8.66
C GLN A 312 -14.92 -10.62 7.31
N VAL A 313 -13.87 -11.02 6.61
CA VAL A 313 -13.45 -10.45 5.34
C VAL A 313 -14.12 -11.22 4.21
N ALA A 314 -15.17 -10.65 3.63
CA ALA A 314 -15.83 -11.28 2.50
C ALA A 314 -14.85 -11.37 1.30
N PRO A 315 -14.74 -12.52 0.63
CA PRO A 315 -13.96 -12.63 -0.60
C PRO A 315 -14.43 -11.59 -1.62
N ALA A 316 -13.48 -10.88 -2.23
CA ALA A 316 -13.76 -10.00 -3.35
C ALA A 316 -14.32 -10.83 -4.50
N LYS A 317 -15.35 -10.31 -5.19
CA LYS A 317 -15.76 -10.90 -6.47
C LYS A 317 -14.62 -10.64 -7.44
N THR A 318 -13.94 -11.69 -7.89
CA THR A 318 -12.86 -11.56 -8.88
C THR A 318 -13.40 -11.86 -10.27
N ALA A 319 -12.90 -11.12 -11.26
CA ALA A 319 -13.00 -11.51 -12.66
C ALA A 319 -11.95 -12.61 -12.93
N ARG A 320 -11.96 -13.71 -12.16
CA ARG A 320 -11.05 -14.84 -12.46
C ARG A 320 -11.52 -15.49 -13.76
N PRO A 321 -10.72 -15.52 -14.84
CA PRO A 321 -11.00 -16.45 -15.92
C PRO A 321 -10.98 -17.85 -15.32
N SER A 322 -11.97 -18.69 -15.67
CA SER A 322 -11.99 -20.07 -15.19
C SER A 322 -10.66 -20.72 -15.57
N LYS A 323 -9.99 -21.36 -14.60
CA LYS A 323 -8.79 -22.19 -14.83
C LYS A 323 -9.15 -23.49 -15.55
N ASN A 324 -9.92 -23.40 -16.64
CA ASN A 324 -10.23 -24.50 -17.54
C ASN A 324 -9.70 -24.15 -18.92
N ARG A 325 -8.43 -24.48 -19.17
CA ARG A 325 -7.87 -24.89 -20.46
C ARG A 325 -6.52 -25.55 -20.25
#